data_AF-A0A835RN36-F1
#
_entry.id   AF-A0A835RN36-F1
#
_cell.length_a   1.000
_cell.length_b   1.000
_cell.length_c   1.000
_cell.angle_alpha   90.00
_cell.angle_beta   90.00
_cell.angle_gamma   90.00
#
_symmetry.space_group_name_H-M   'P 1'
#
loop_
_entity.id
_entity.type
_entity.pdbx_description
1 polymer ?
#
loop_
_entity_poly.entity_id
_entity_poly.type
_entity_poly.pdbx_seq_one_letter_code
_entity_poly.pdbx_strand_id
1 'polypeptide(L)'
;MDGWMAGLGAAQLPNTDALGQLLSDYTKRVYTSQMQHLKDIAGTLAMEEAEDPAHVNKLRSALESVDHKRRKILRQMKSDMALMMKSGGSPIHTPSTAAEDARLASLISLDEILNQVKEIMREASLSPLKKLRKEKLLASLDALSERMPSLLEIDHPCAQRQILKARRDIESMSEEETHPSGETRFLPSSAARSEVNQWNVLQFNTGSTPPFIIKCGANSNSELVIKADARVQEPKGGEIVRTLPPPSALTDMNYEEIKQAFDQLPEAVCLLALARTAEGTRARYSRLYRTLAMKVPSLRDSVVELEKGV
;
A
#
# COMPACT_ATOMS: atom_id res chain seq x y z
N MET A 1 -66.66 7.89 40.70
CA MET A 1 -66.01 8.37 39.45
C MET A 1 -64.65 7.72 39.47
N ASP A 2 -64.64 6.43 39.14
CA ASP A 2 -63.51 5.54 39.34
C ASP A 2 -63.02 5.07 37.98
N GLY A 3 -61.73 5.29 37.71
CA GLY A 3 -61.12 5.08 36.40
C GLY A 3 -61.11 6.39 35.60
N TRP A 4 -59.99 6.94 35.13
CA TRP A 4 -58.79 6.27 34.62
C TRP A 4 -57.48 6.82 35.25
N MET A 5 -57.60 7.59 36.34
CA MET A 5 -56.47 8.24 37.01
C MET A 5 -55.81 7.38 38.11
N ALA A 6 -56.40 6.22 38.46
CA ALA A 6 -55.95 5.39 39.59
C ALA A 6 -54.61 4.66 39.38
N GLY A 7 -54.03 4.72 38.17
CA GLY A 7 -52.70 4.17 37.87
C GLY A 7 -51.58 5.22 37.81
N LEU A 8 -51.92 6.51 37.89
CA LEU A 8 -50.94 7.59 37.95
C LEU A 8 -50.63 7.80 39.44
N GLY A 9 -49.60 7.11 39.92
CA GLY A 9 -49.15 7.20 41.32
C GLY A 9 -49.10 8.65 41.83
N ALA A 10 -49.41 8.84 43.12
CA ALA A 10 -49.43 10.16 43.74
C ALA A 10 -48.09 10.89 43.51
N ALA A 11 -48.16 12.13 43.02
CA ALA A 11 -47.00 12.97 42.81
C ALA A 11 -46.33 13.28 44.16
N GLN A 12 -45.19 12.64 44.42
CA GLN A 12 -44.40 12.85 45.62
C GLN A 12 -43.22 13.78 45.25
N LEU A 13 -43.24 15.02 45.76
CA LEU A 13 -42.08 15.93 45.66
C LEU A 13 -40.87 15.29 46.38
N PRO A 14 -39.64 15.42 45.84
CA PRO A 14 -39.15 16.45 44.91
C PRO A 14 -39.05 15.98 43.45
N ASN A 15 -39.96 15.09 43.02
CA ASN A 15 -39.91 14.51 41.69
C ASN A 15 -40.76 15.32 40.70
N THR A 16 -40.26 15.42 39.46
CA THR A 16 -40.86 16.08 38.31
C THR A 16 -42.35 15.78 38.16
N ASP A 17 -43.11 16.74 37.61
CA ASP A 17 -44.52 16.56 37.25
C ASP A 17 -44.75 15.24 36.48
N ALA A 18 -45.96 14.66 36.55
CA ALA A 18 -46.27 13.39 35.91
C ALA A 18 -45.90 13.35 34.40
N LEU A 19 -45.90 14.52 33.76
CA LEU A 19 -45.40 14.72 32.40
C LEU A 19 -43.88 14.52 32.28
N GLY A 20 -43.07 15.11 33.15
CA GLY A 20 -41.62 14.92 33.19
C GLY A 20 -41.22 13.46 33.42
N GLN A 21 -41.96 12.73 34.27
CA GLN A 21 -41.75 11.29 34.46
C GLN A 21 -42.09 10.51 33.17
N LEU A 22 -43.22 10.81 32.54
CA LEU A 22 -43.62 10.19 31.27
C LEU A 22 -42.59 10.44 30.16
N LEU A 23 -42.12 11.68 30.02
CA LEU A 23 -41.10 12.06 29.05
C LEU A 23 -39.76 11.35 29.32
N SER A 24 -39.37 11.24 30.60
CA SER A 24 -38.17 10.51 31.02
C SER A 24 -38.25 9.02 30.66
N ASP A 25 -39.37 8.36 30.96
CA ASP A 25 -39.57 6.94 30.67
C ASP A 25 -39.69 6.67 29.16
N TYR A 26 -40.36 7.55 28.42
CA TYR A 26 -40.40 7.48 26.96
C TYR A 26 -38.99 7.62 26.36
N THR A 27 -38.23 8.62 26.82
CA THR A 27 -36.86 8.87 26.35
C THR A 27 -35.95 7.68 26.61
N LYS A 28 -36.04 7.07 27.81
CA LYS A 28 -35.32 5.83 28.14
C LYS A 28 -35.68 4.70 27.18
N ARG A 29 -36.98 4.46 26.94
CA ARG A 29 -37.44 3.40 26.03
C ARG A 29 -36.90 3.58 24.62
N VAL A 30 -36.93 4.81 24.09
CA VAL A 30 -36.37 5.13 22.77
C VAL A 30 -34.88 4.82 22.72
N TYR A 31 -34.09 5.28 23.71
CA TYR A 31 -32.66 5.02 23.73
C TYR A 31 -32.31 3.55 23.92
N THR A 32 -33.00 2.84 24.81
CA THR A 32 -32.81 1.39 24.98
C THR A 32 -33.13 0.63 23.70
N SER A 33 -34.21 0.99 23.00
CA SER A 33 -34.55 0.39 21.70
C SER A 33 -33.47 0.65 20.64
N GLN A 34 -32.94 1.86 20.57
CA GLN A 34 -31.86 2.19 19.64
C GLN A 34 -30.56 1.44 19.97
N MET A 35 -30.22 1.31 21.26
CA MET A 35 -29.05 0.53 21.71
C MET A 35 -29.20 -0.95 21.40
N GLN A 36 -30.39 -1.51 21.59
CA GLN A 36 -30.66 -2.90 21.23
C GLN A 36 -30.52 -3.11 19.72
N HIS A 37 -31.10 -2.23 18.90
CA HIS A 37 -30.97 -2.31 17.45
C HIS A 37 -29.51 -2.25 16.97
N LEU A 38 -28.70 -1.34 17.55
CA LEU A 38 -27.26 -1.30 17.22
C LEU A 38 -26.51 -2.55 17.69
N LYS A 39 -26.91 -3.14 18.83
CA LYS A 39 -26.36 -4.41 19.31
C LYS A 39 -26.67 -5.54 18.32
N ASP A 40 -27.91 -5.62 17.83
CA ASP A 40 -28.32 -6.66 16.88
C ASP A 40 -27.55 -6.55 15.55
N ILE A 41 -27.35 -5.32 15.06
CA ILE A 41 -26.50 -5.06 13.89
C ILE A 41 -25.05 -5.48 14.17
N ALA A 42 -24.47 -5.05 15.30
CA ALA A 42 -23.09 -5.37 15.64
C ALA A 42 -22.88 -6.88 15.80
N GLY A 43 -23.83 -7.58 16.43
CA GLY A 43 -23.82 -9.03 16.57
C GLY A 43 -23.89 -9.74 15.21
N THR A 44 -24.74 -9.25 14.29
CA THR A 44 -24.81 -9.78 12.92
C THR A 44 -23.48 -9.62 12.19
N LEU A 45 -22.90 -8.41 12.23
CA LEU A 45 -21.59 -8.13 11.62
C LEU A 45 -20.46 -8.94 12.28
N ALA A 46 -20.55 -9.19 13.59
CA ALA A 46 -19.55 -9.96 14.30
C ALA A 46 -19.58 -11.46 13.96
N MET A 47 -20.72 -11.98 13.51
CA MET A 47 -20.85 -13.36 13.08
C MET A 47 -20.56 -13.56 11.58
N GLU A 48 -20.26 -12.49 10.84
CA GLU A 48 -19.92 -12.56 9.42
C GLU A 48 -18.46 -13.01 9.23
N GLU A 49 -18.28 -14.04 8.40
CA GLU A 49 -16.96 -14.55 8.02
C GLU A 49 -16.30 -13.62 7.00
N ALA A 50 -15.01 -13.32 7.22
CA ALA A 50 -14.24 -12.55 6.25
C ALA A 50 -13.74 -13.47 5.11
N GLU A 51 -14.17 -13.20 3.88
CA GLU A 51 -13.78 -14.04 2.74
C GLU A 51 -12.47 -13.59 2.09
N ASP A 52 -12.28 -12.27 2.00
CA ASP A 52 -11.16 -11.64 1.30
C ASP A 52 -10.69 -10.35 2.02
N PRO A 53 -9.52 -9.80 1.64
CA PRO A 53 -8.98 -8.61 2.28
C PRO A 53 -9.86 -7.35 2.15
N ALA A 54 -10.71 -7.26 1.12
CA ALA A 54 -11.63 -6.15 0.96
C ALA A 54 -12.83 -6.29 1.91
N HIS A 55 -13.31 -7.53 2.12
CA HIS A 55 -14.37 -7.88 3.08
C HIS A 55 -13.92 -7.61 4.52
N VAL A 56 -12.67 -7.94 4.89
CA VAL A 56 -12.10 -7.59 6.21
C VAL A 56 -12.21 -6.10 6.48
N ASN A 57 -11.80 -5.27 5.52
CA ASN A 57 -11.85 -3.82 5.65
C ASN A 57 -13.28 -3.29 5.78
N LYS A 58 -14.22 -3.82 4.97
CA LYS A 58 -15.65 -3.46 5.05
C LYS A 58 -16.24 -3.80 6.42
N LEU A 59 -16.00 -5.03 6.91
CA LEU A 59 -16.50 -5.50 8.21
C LEU A 59 -15.96 -4.65 9.36
N ARG A 60 -14.66 -4.38 9.34
CA ARG A 60 -14.01 -3.52 10.34
C ARG A 60 -14.62 -2.12 10.35
N SER A 61 -14.71 -1.45 9.19
CA SER A 61 -15.29 -0.10 9.10
C SER A 61 -16.77 -0.08 9.50
N ALA A 62 -17.53 -1.13 9.18
CA ALA A 62 -18.93 -1.25 9.59
C ALA A 62 -19.07 -1.36 11.11
N LEU A 63 -18.28 -2.23 11.77
CA LEU A 63 -18.27 -2.37 13.22
C LEU A 63 -17.80 -1.09 13.93
N GLU A 64 -16.75 -0.44 13.44
CA GLU A 64 -16.27 0.86 13.94
C GLU A 64 -17.37 1.94 13.85
N SER A 65 -18.13 1.96 12.75
CA SER A 65 -19.24 2.90 12.55
C SER A 65 -20.40 2.65 13.52
N VAL A 66 -20.76 1.38 13.74
CA VAL A 66 -21.81 0.99 14.69
C VAL A 66 -21.39 1.37 16.11
N ASP A 67 -20.15 1.11 16.50
CA ASP A 67 -19.62 1.47 17.81
C ASP A 67 -19.52 2.99 18.00
N HIS A 68 -19.12 3.74 16.95
CA HIS A 68 -19.17 5.19 16.97
C HIS A 68 -20.59 5.73 17.20
N LYS A 69 -21.59 5.20 16.48
CA LYS A 69 -23.01 5.56 16.66
C LYS A 69 -23.48 5.24 18.06
N ARG A 70 -23.13 4.07 18.59
CA ARG A 70 -23.44 3.64 19.96
C ARG A 70 -22.91 4.64 20.99
N ARG A 71 -21.62 5.00 20.92
CA ARG A 71 -21.00 6.00 21.81
C ARG A 71 -21.66 7.37 21.70
N LYS A 72 -22.07 7.78 20.50
CA LYS A 72 -22.77 9.06 20.29
C LYS A 72 -24.12 9.06 21.01
N ILE A 73 -24.93 8.01 20.82
CA ILE A 73 -26.24 7.91 21.45
C ILE A 73 -26.11 7.77 22.98
N LEU A 74 -25.14 6.99 23.49
CA LEU A 74 -24.89 6.90 24.93
C LEU A 74 -24.54 8.26 25.56
N ARG A 75 -23.76 9.09 24.86
CA ARG A 75 -23.47 10.46 25.31
C ARG A 75 -24.74 11.33 25.31
N GLN A 76 -25.54 11.25 24.25
CA GLN A 76 -26.79 11.99 24.14
C GLN A 76 -27.77 11.60 25.25
N MET A 77 -27.97 10.29 25.46
CA MET A 77 -28.82 9.74 26.51
C MET A 77 -28.41 10.22 27.90
N LYS A 78 -27.09 10.22 28.21
CA LYS A 78 -26.57 10.76 29.48
C LYS A 78 -26.86 12.25 29.63
N SER A 79 -26.71 13.02 28.56
CA SER A 79 -27.02 14.46 28.54
C SER A 79 -28.51 14.73 28.78
N ASP A 80 -29.39 14.05 28.04
CA ASP A 80 -30.84 14.24 28.13
C ASP A 80 -31.38 13.79 29.49
N MET A 81 -30.88 12.68 30.02
CA MET A 81 -31.25 12.22 31.36
C MET A 81 -30.80 13.18 32.47
N ALA A 82 -29.63 13.80 32.34
CA ALA A 82 -29.18 14.80 33.32
C ALA A 82 -30.09 16.04 33.34
N LEU A 83 -30.67 16.41 32.20
CA LEU A 83 -31.65 17.49 32.10
C LEU A 83 -33.01 17.12 32.73
N MET A 84 -33.42 15.86 32.59
CA MET A 84 -34.74 15.38 33.03
C MET A 84 -34.76 14.85 34.47
N MET A 85 -33.62 14.40 35.01
CA MET A 85 -33.51 13.77 36.33
C MET A 85 -32.58 14.58 37.23
N LYS A 86 -33.12 15.61 37.92
CA LYS A 86 -32.37 16.38 38.93
C LYS A 86 -32.07 15.59 40.22
N SER A 87 -32.65 14.41 40.44
CA SER A 87 -32.39 13.59 41.62
C SER A 87 -32.68 12.10 41.37
N GLY A 88 -31.63 11.28 41.29
CA GLY A 88 -31.70 9.86 41.70
C GLY A 88 -32.42 8.86 40.78
N GLY A 89 -32.31 8.98 39.45
CA GLY A 89 -32.77 7.93 38.54
C GLY A 89 -31.89 6.68 38.54
N SER A 90 -32.49 5.49 38.41
CA SER A 90 -31.78 4.20 38.33
C SER A 90 -30.76 4.17 37.18
N PRO A 91 -29.59 3.53 37.35
CA PRO A 91 -28.59 3.41 36.30
C PRO A 91 -29.18 2.73 35.06
N ILE A 92 -28.96 3.28 33.87
CA ILE A 92 -29.34 2.62 32.62
C ILE A 92 -28.40 1.45 32.40
N HIS A 93 -28.97 0.26 32.24
CA HIS A 93 -28.22 -0.94 31.89
C HIS A 93 -27.84 -0.88 30.40
N THR A 94 -26.55 -0.70 30.12
CA THR A 94 -26.02 -0.86 28.76
C THR A 94 -25.76 -2.34 28.50
N PRO A 95 -26.11 -2.89 27.34
CA PRO A 95 -25.74 -4.25 26.98
C PRO A 95 -24.22 -4.38 26.85
N SER A 96 -23.68 -5.56 27.19
CA SER A 96 -22.26 -5.88 26.99
C SER A 96 -21.90 -5.82 25.50
N THR A 97 -20.68 -5.36 25.19
CA THR A 97 -20.10 -5.38 23.84
C THR A 97 -18.79 -6.17 23.74
N ALA A 98 -18.49 -7.00 24.73
CA ALA A 98 -17.22 -7.70 24.80
C ALA A 98 -16.94 -8.59 23.58
N ALA A 99 -17.97 -9.22 23.01
CA ALA A 99 -17.83 -10.08 21.83
C ALA A 99 -17.52 -9.26 20.57
N GLU A 100 -18.20 -8.14 20.39
CA GLU A 100 -18.03 -7.22 19.26
C GLU A 100 -16.69 -6.48 19.34
N ASP A 101 -16.27 -6.11 20.55
CA ASP A 101 -14.97 -5.49 20.81
C ASP A 101 -13.83 -6.51 20.54
N ALA A 102 -14.00 -7.77 20.93
CA ALA A 102 -13.07 -8.86 20.60
C ALA A 102 -13.03 -9.13 19.08
N ARG A 103 -14.19 -9.07 18.40
CA ARG A 103 -14.26 -9.19 16.94
C ARG A 103 -13.49 -8.08 16.25
N LEU A 104 -13.69 -6.83 16.65
CA LEU A 104 -13.02 -5.67 16.08
C LEU A 104 -11.50 -5.77 16.27
N ALA A 105 -11.03 -6.19 17.45
CA ALA A 105 -9.61 -6.43 17.71
C ALA A 105 -9.03 -7.53 16.79
N SER A 106 -9.77 -8.62 16.58
CA SER A 106 -9.39 -9.70 15.66
C SER A 106 -9.28 -9.21 14.22
N LEU A 107 -10.25 -8.43 13.73
CA LEU A 107 -10.22 -7.87 12.37
C LEU A 107 -9.06 -6.90 12.16
N ILE A 108 -8.66 -6.14 13.18
CA ILE A 108 -7.47 -5.28 13.13
C ILE A 108 -6.21 -6.13 12.98
N SER A 109 -6.06 -7.16 13.83
CA SER A 109 -4.92 -8.07 13.76
C SER A 109 -4.87 -8.86 12.44
N LEU A 110 -6.03 -9.23 11.90
CA LEU A 110 -6.15 -9.88 10.61
C LEU A 110 -5.69 -8.94 9.49
N ASP A 111 -6.14 -7.68 9.47
CA ASP A 111 -5.72 -6.69 8.48
C ASP A 111 -4.19 -6.46 8.52
N GLU A 112 -3.60 -6.40 9.72
CA GLU A 112 -2.14 -6.34 9.87
C GLU A 112 -1.42 -7.54 9.25
N ILE A 113 -1.90 -8.77 9.51
CA ILE A 113 -1.35 -10.00 8.91
C ILE A 113 -1.48 -9.92 7.38
N LEU A 114 -2.64 -9.53 6.86
CA LEU A 114 -2.87 -9.43 5.42
C LEU A 114 -1.99 -8.38 4.75
N ASN A 115 -1.72 -7.26 5.42
CA ASN A 115 -0.80 -6.26 4.92
C ASN A 115 0.65 -6.76 4.93
N GLN A 116 1.06 -7.53 5.95
CA GLN A 116 2.37 -8.19 5.96
C GLN A 116 2.51 -9.23 4.83
N VAL A 117 1.46 -10.01 4.55
CA VAL A 117 1.44 -10.94 3.41
C VAL A 117 1.62 -10.18 2.09
N LYS A 118 0.92 -9.06 1.89
CA LYS A 118 1.08 -8.22 0.69
C LYS A 118 2.50 -7.68 0.55
N GLU A 119 3.11 -7.22 1.64
CA GLU A 119 4.50 -6.75 1.62
C GLU A 119 5.49 -7.86 1.29
N ILE A 120 5.34 -9.05 1.87
CA ILE A 120 6.16 -10.23 1.53
C ILE A 120 6.03 -10.57 0.04
N MET A 121 4.80 -10.55 -0.50
CA MET A 121 4.56 -10.80 -1.92
C MET A 121 5.16 -9.71 -2.82
N ARG A 122 5.11 -8.45 -2.39
CA ARG A 122 5.78 -7.34 -3.07
C ARG A 122 7.29 -7.56 -3.07
N GLU A 123 7.88 -7.94 -1.93
CA GLU A 123 9.31 -8.27 -1.83
C GLU A 123 9.71 -9.46 -2.70
N ALA A 124 8.87 -10.49 -2.82
CA ALA A 124 9.11 -11.63 -3.70
C ALA A 124 9.13 -11.21 -5.18
N SER A 125 8.27 -10.25 -5.57
CA SER A 125 8.09 -9.82 -6.96
C SER A 125 9.17 -8.86 -7.47
N LEU A 126 9.93 -8.21 -6.58
CA LEU A 126 10.88 -7.14 -6.95
C LEU A 126 12.21 -7.63 -7.52
N SER A 127 12.55 -8.92 -7.39
CA SER A 127 13.84 -9.45 -7.84
C SER A 127 13.82 -10.98 -7.97
N PRO A 128 14.68 -11.58 -8.81
CA PRO A 128 14.84 -13.03 -8.87
C PRO A 128 15.13 -13.63 -7.48
N LEU A 129 14.43 -14.73 -7.17
CA LEU A 129 14.50 -15.38 -5.88
C LEU A 129 15.72 -16.30 -5.79
N LYS A 130 16.76 -15.80 -5.13
CA LYS A 130 17.86 -16.65 -4.65
C LYS A 130 17.34 -17.58 -3.53
N LYS A 131 17.85 -18.80 -3.47
CA LYS A 131 17.46 -19.84 -2.49
C LYS A 131 17.37 -19.31 -1.05
N LEU A 132 18.41 -18.62 -0.57
CA LEU A 132 18.44 -18.06 0.79
C LEU A 132 17.33 -17.02 1.06
N ARG A 133 16.98 -16.21 0.05
CA ARG A 133 15.92 -15.20 0.17
C ARG A 133 14.54 -15.85 0.13
N LYS A 134 14.35 -16.86 -0.72
CA LYS A 134 13.13 -17.66 -0.78
C LYS A 134 12.86 -18.32 0.57
N GLU A 135 13.87 -18.96 1.16
CA GLU A 135 13.80 -19.54 2.51
C GLU A 135 13.44 -18.48 3.57
N LYS A 136 14.04 -17.29 3.51
CA LYS A 136 13.69 -16.18 4.42
C LYS A 136 12.23 -15.73 4.28
N LEU A 137 11.72 -15.58 3.06
CA LEU A 137 10.34 -15.14 2.84
C LEU A 137 9.33 -16.21 3.28
N LEU A 138 9.64 -17.49 3.07
CA LEU A 138 8.84 -18.60 3.58
C LEU A 138 8.84 -18.64 5.11
N ALA A 139 10.00 -18.43 5.75
CA ALA A 139 10.09 -18.31 7.21
C ALA A 139 9.28 -17.12 7.76
N SER A 140 9.23 -15.99 7.04
CA SER A 140 8.36 -14.87 7.39
C SER A 140 6.87 -15.24 7.31
N LEU A 141 6.46 -16.03 6.31
CA LEU A 141 5.08 -16.55 6.22
C LEU A 141 4.74 -17.55 7.33
N ASP A 142 5.74 -18.34 7.78
CA ASP A 142 5.58 -19.22 8.94
C ASP A 142 5.37 -18.42 10.23
N ALA A 143 6.16 -17.36 10.43
CA ALA A 143 5.96 -16.45 11.57
C ALA A 143 4.57 -15.79 11.57
N LEU A 144 3.98 -15.51 10.40
CA LEU A 144 2.60 -15.04 10.31
C LEU A 144 1.58 -16.13 10.68
N SER A 145 1.86 -17.38 10.32
CA SER A 145 1.02 -18.52 10.69
C SER A 145 1.04 -18.77 12.20
N GLU A 146 2.20 -18.59 12.84
CA GLU A 146 2.35 -18.67 14.30
C GLU A 146 1.58 -17.58 15.06
N ARG A 147 1.24 -16.47 14.40
CA ARG A 147 0.40 -15.39 14.95
C ARG A 147 -1.11 -15.66 14.79
N MET A 148 -1.53 -16.67 14.02
CA MET A 148 -2.95 -16.98 13.84
C MET A 148 -3.74 -17.21 15.13
N PRO A 149 -3.19 -17.83 16.21
CA PRO A 149 -3.91 -18.01 17.46
C PRO A 149 -4.31 -16.71 18.17
N SER A 150 -3.76 -15.55 17.80
CA SER A 150 -4.23 -14.26 18.34
C SER A 150 -5.53 -13.76 17.68
N LEU A 151 -5.96 -14.39 16.59
CA LEU A 151 -7.23 -14.10 15.92
C LEU A 151 -8.35 -14.97 16.51
N LEU A 152 -9.59 -14.49 16.40
CA LEU A 152 -10.76 -15.32 16.62
C LEU A 152 -10.85 -16.43 15.57
N GLU A 153 -11.41 -17.58 15.94
CA GLU A 153 -11.52 -18.76 15.08
C GLU A 153 -12.20 -18.46 13.73
N ILE A 154 -13.20 -17.57 13.72
CA ILE A 154 -13.92 -17.13 12.53
C ILE A 154 -13.01 -16.46 11.47
N ASP A 155 -11.86 -15.92 11.86
CA ASP A 155 -10.91 -15.25 10.97
C ASP A 155 -9.77 -16.15 10.48
N HIS A 156 -9.58 -17.32 11.12
CA HIS A 156 -8.51 -18.25 10.76
C HIS A 156 -8.57 -18.67 9.29
N PRO A 157 -9.74 -19.01 8.71
CA PRO A 157 -9.82 -19.41 7.30
C PRO A 157 -9.34 -18.32 6.34
N CYS A 158 -9.62 -17.05 6.64
CA CYS A 158 -9.20 -15.92 5.81
C CYS A 158 -7.67 -15.77 5.84
N ALA A 159 -7.09 -15.71 7.03
CA ALA A 159 -5.63 -15.61 7.21
C ALA A 159 -4.92 -16.78 6.55
N GLN A 160 -5.36 -18.01 6.84
CA GLN A 160 -4.77 -19.23 6.32
C GLN A 160 -4.80 -19.29 4.79
N ARG A 161 -5.94 -18.94 4.17
CA ARG A 161 -6.08 -18.93 2.72
C ARG A 161 -5.08 -17.98 2.06
N GLN A 162 -4.90 -16.78 2.62
CA GLN A 162 -4.00 -15.76 2.06
C GLN A 162 -2.52 -16.12 2.27
N ILE A 163 -2.17 -16.65 3.45
CA ILE A 163 -0.80 -17.11 3.74
C ILE A 163 -0.44 -18.31 2.85
N LEU A 164 -1.32 -19.31 2.75
CA LEU A 164 -1.08 -20.49 1.91
C LEU A 164 -0.99 -20.12 0.42
N LYS A 165 -1.80 -19.18 -0.04
CA LYS A 165 -1.72 -18.67 -1.41
C LYS A 165 -0.36 -18.02 -1.66
N ALA A 166 0.06 -17.09 -0.80
CA ALA A 166 1.36 -16.43 -0.90
C ALA A 166 2.53 -17.44 -0.85
N ARG A 167 2.44 -18.45 0.02
CA ARG A 167 3.42 -19.53 0.10
C ARG A 167 3.55 -20.27 -1.23
N ARG A 168 2.44 -20.73 -1.81
CA ARG A 168 2.45 -21.44 -3.10
C ARG A 168 3.02 -20.57 -4.21
N ASP A 169 2.64 -19.29 -4.23
CA ASP A 169 3.13 -18.34 -5.23
C ASP A 169 4.66 -18.22 -5.12
N ILE A 170 5.22 -18.03 -3.92
CA ILE A 170 6.67 -17.96 -3.68
C ILE A 170 7.37 -19.29 -4.00
N GLU A 171 6.78 -20.43 -3.63
CA GLU A 171 7.33 -21.76 -3.93
C GLU A 171 7.42 -22.02 -5.44
N SER A 172 6.43 -21.53 -6.20
CA SER A 172 6.35 -21.67 -7.66
C SER A 172 7.29 -20.75 -8.45
N MET A 173 7.86 -19.73 -7.81
CA MET A 173 8.85 -18.84 -8.44
C MET A 173 10.17 -19.59 -8.62
N SER A 174 10.70 -19.57 -9.85
CA SER A 174 11.94 -20.26 -10.23
C SER A 174 13.12 -19.80 -9.36
N GLU A 175 13.88 -20.76 -8.85
CA GLU A 175 15.16 -20.50 -8.17
C GLU A 175 16.24 -20.31 -9.24
N GLU A 176 17.05 -19.25 -9.13
CA GLU A 176 18.31 -19.19 -9.89
C GLU A 176 19.26 -20.24 -9.33
N GLU A 177 19.51 -21.31 -10.10
CA GLU A 177 20.50 -22.33 -9.76
C GLU A 177 21.89 -21.70 -9.67
N THR A 178 22.46 -21.71 -8.46
CA THR A 178 23.87 -21.37 -8.25
C THR A 178 24.69 -22.61 -8.62
N HIS A 179 25.11 -22.75 -9.89
CA HIS A 179 26.11 -23.74 -10.25
C HIS A 179 27.46 -23.37 -9.62
N PRO A 180 28.14 -24.28 -8.89
CA PRO A 180 29.55 -24.14 -8.60
C PRO A 180 30.33 -24.75 -9.76
N SER A 181 30.94 -23.92 -10.60
CA SER A 181 32.02 -24.33 -11.51
C SER A 181 33.10 -23.28 -11.36
N GLY A 182 34.26 -23.61 -10.81
CA GLY A 182 35.17 -24.60 -11.39
C GLY A 182 36.06 -23.84 -12.37
N GLU A 183 37.31 -23.63 -11.97
CA GLU A 183 38.29 -22.75 -12.59
C GLU A 183 38.51 -22.95 -14.11
N THR A 184 39.07 -21.89 -14.71
CA THR A 184 39.91 -21.87 -15.93
C THR A 184 39.19 -21.60 -17.27
N ARG A 185 39.21 -20.35 -17.74
CA ARG A 185 40.25 -19.81 -18.65
C ARG A 185 39.88 -18.40 -19.11
N PHE A 186 40.85 -17.50 -18.94
CA PHE A 186 40.92 -16.17 -19.52
C PHE A 186 40.68 -16.19 -21.04
N LEU A 187 39.68 -15.44 -21.50
CA LEU A 187 39.74 -14.63 -22.72
C LEU A 187 38.94 -13.33 -22.47
N PRO A 188 39.52 -12.15 -22.75
CA PRO A 188 38.87 -10.87 -22.46
C PRO A 188 37.94 -10.49 -23.62
N SER A 189 36.64 -10.37 -23.35
CA SER A 189 35.73 -9.59 -24.20
C SER A 189 34.73 -8.88 -23.32
N SER A 190 34.97 -7.57 -23.22
CA SER A 190 34.13 -6.57 -22.58
C SER A 190 32.67 -6.66 -23.05
N ALA A 191 31.81 -7.08 -22.13
CA ALA A 191 30.45 -6.58 -21.93
C ALA A 191 29.81 -7.48 -20.88
N ALA A 192 30.02 -7.14 -19.60
CA ALA A 192 29.09 -7.58 -18.58
C ALA A 192 27.69 -7.15 -19.08
N ARG A 193 26.89 -8.12 -19.53
CA ARG A 193 25.49 -7.89 -19.85
C ARG A 193 24.86 -7.52 -18.51
N SER A 194 24.82 -6.22 -18.23
CA SER A 194 24.07 -5.66 -17.12
C SER A 194 22.62 -6.11 -17.26
N GLU A 195 22.23 -7.03 -16.40
CA GLU A 195 20.89 -7.58 -16.37
C GLU A 195 19.95 -6.50 -15.83
N VAL A 196 18.99 -6.09 -16.67
CA VAL A 196 18.01 -5.04 -16.35
C VAL A 196 16.68 -5.72 -16.08
N ASN A 197 16.26 -5.72 -14.81
CA ASN A 197 15.07 -6.45 -14.35
C ASN A 197 13.75 -5.84 -14.84
N GLN A 198 13.72 -4.54 -15.13
CA GLN A 198 12.51 -3.83 -15.54
C GLN A 198 12.85 -2.73 -16.55
N TRP A 199 12.10 -2.72 -17.66
CA TRP A 199 12.19 -1.70 -18.70
C TRP A 199 10.94 -0.81 -18.67
N ASN A 200 11.16 0.49 -18.53
CA ASN A 200 10.12 1.51 -18.72
C ASN A 200 10.24 2.08 -20.13
N VAL A 201 9.11 2.16 -20.83
CA VAL A 201 9.07 2.57 -22.23
C VAL A 201 8.65 4.04 -22.32
N LEU A 202 9.48 4.88 -22.94
CA LEU A 202 9.15 6.26 -23.25
C LEU A 202 9.13 6.47 -24.76
N GLN A 203 8.08 7.11 -25.24
CA GLN A 203 7.99 7.56 -26.62
C GLN A 203 8.31 9.05 -26.70
N PHE A 204 9.20 9.43 -27.60
CA PHE A 204 9.62 10.80 -27.84
C PHE A 204 9.13 11.28 -29.20
N ASN A 205 8.55 12.48 -29.21
CA ASN A 205 8.08 13.16 -30.42
C ASN A 205 8.85 14.48 -30.55
N THR A 206 9.73 14.58 -31.54
CA THR A 206 10.59 15.75 -31.77
C THR A 206 10.06 16.69 -32.87
N GLY A 207 8.94 16.35 -33.51
CA GLY A 207 8.30 17.13 -34.56
C GLY A 207 9.02 17.13 -35.92
N SER A 208 10.34 16.89 -35.94
CA SER A 208 11.19 16.85 -37.13
C SER A 208 11.60 15.44 -37.57
N THR A 209 11.49 14.43 -36.70
CA THR A 209 11.75 13.02 -37.00
C THR A 209 10.54 12.16 -36.62
N PRO A 210 10.36 10.96 -37.22
CA PRO A 210 9.31 10.04 -36.77
C PRO A 210 9.44 9.75 -35.28
N PRO A 211 8.32 9.47 -34.59
CA PRO A 211 8.32 9.17 -33.17
C PRO A 211 9.17 7.93 -32.89
N PHE A 212 10.02 7.99 -31.87
CA PHE A 212 10.92 6.90 -31.49
C PHE A 212 10.81 6.54 -30.02
N ILE A 213 11.22 5.32 -29.70
CA ILE A 213 11.06 4.73 -28.37
C ILE A 213 12.41 4.59 -27.69
N ILE A 214 12.50 5.03 -26.44
CA ILE A 214 13.62 4.75 -25.54
C ILE A 214 13.08 3.92 -24.38
N LYS A 215 13.63 2.72 -24.21
CA LYS A 215 13.39 1.89 -23.03
C LYS A 215 14.49 2.21 -22.01
N CYS A 216 14.13 2.51 -20.76
CA CYS A 216 15.09 2.74 -19.69
C CYS A 216 14.87 1.78 -18.51
N GLY A 217 15.95 1.41 -17.85
CA GLY A 217 15.95 0.58 -16.65
C GLY A 217 17.21 0.85 -15.82
N ALA A 218 17.39 0.09 -14.75
CA ALA A 218 18.59 0.13 -13.94
C ALA A 218 19.31 -1.22 -14.00
N ASN A 219 20.64 -1.19 -13.98
CA ASN A 219 21.42 -2.39 -13.73
C ASN A 219 21.59 -2.68 -12.23
N SER A 220 22.27 -3.78 -11.91
CA SER A 220 22.63 -4.17 -10.55
C SER A 220 23.46 -3.15 -9.76
N ASN A 221 24.09 -2.20 -10.46
CA ASN A 221 24.94 -1.15 -9.87
C ASN A 221 24.17 0.17 -9.68
N SER A 222 22.85 0.18 -9.86
CA SER A 222 22.01 1.38 -9.85
C SER A 222 22.46 2.43 -10.89
N GLU A 223 22.97 1.97 -12.03
CA GLU A 223 23.27 2.84 -13.18
C GLU A 223 22.11 2.79 -14.17
N LEU A 224 21.82 3.94 -14.79
CA LEU A 224 20.76 4.06 -15.77
C LEU A 224 21.16 3.35 -17.07
N VAL A 225 20.42 2.30 -17.45
CA VAL A 225 20.61 1.59 -18.71
C VAL A 225 19.48 1.94 -19.67
N ILE A 226 19.83 2.17 -20.92
CA ILE A 226 18.90 2.47 -22.00
C ILE A 226 18.97 1.40 -23.09
N LYS A 227 17.83 1.19 -23.75
CA LYS A 227 17.69 0.38 -24.95
C LYS A 227 16.85 1.14 -25.97
N ALA A 228 17.42 1.42 -27.12
CA ALA A 228 16.74 2.11 -28.21
C ALA A 228 17.31 1.62 -29.55
N ASP A 229 16.60 1.89 -30.65
CA ASP A 229 17.08 1.56 -31.98
C ASP A 229 18.41 2.27 -32.27
N ALA A 230 19.31 1.55 -32.95
CA ALA A 230 20.61 2.08 -33.36
C ALA A 230 20.46 3.37 -34.18
N ARG A 231 19.43 3.41 -35.04
CA ARG A 231 19.10 4.55 -35.88
C ARG A 231 17.61 4.85 -35.81
N VAL A 232 17.26 6.11 -35.55
CA VAL A 232 15.86 6.59 -35.44
C VAL A 232 15.16 6.57 -36.80
N GLN A 233 15.92 6.77 -37.89
CA GLN A 233 15.38 6.75 -39.25
C GLN A 233 15.23 5.33 -39.82
N GLU A 234 15.94 4.34 -39.26
CA GLU A 234 15.94 2.94 -39.72
C GLU A 234 15.72 1.98 -38.52
N PRO A 235 14.48 1.84 -38.03
CA PRO A 235 14.17 0.99 -36.86
C PRO A 235 14.44 -0.51 -37.08
N LYS A 236 14.80 -0.93 -38.31
CA LYS A 236 15.24 -2.30 -38.62
C LYS A 236 16.72 -2.55 -38.31
N GLY A 237 17.48 -1.52 -37.90
CA GLY A 237 18.93 -1.55 -37.69
C GLY A 237 19.42 -2.22 -36.40
N GLY A 238 18.53 -2.80 -35.60
CA GLY A 238 18.84 -3.46 -34.33
C GLY A 238 18.82 -2.51 -33.13
N GLU A 239 18.38 -3.03 -31.97
CA GLU A 239 18.34 -2.28 -30.71
C GLU A 239 19.73 -2.28 -30.04
N ILE A 240 20.23 -1.11 -29.64
CA ILE A 240 21.47 -0.95 -28.88
C ILE A 240 21.11 -0.79 -27.39
N VAL A 241 21.80 -1.56 -26.53
CA VAL A 241 21.70 -1.45 -25.07
C VAL A 241 22.98 -0.81 -24.52
N ARG A 242 22.86 0.29 -23.77
CA ARG A 242 23.99 1.01 -23.18
C ARG A 242 23.67 1.58 -21.80
N THR A 243 24.67 1.61 -20.93
CA THR A 243 24.61 2.36 -19.68
C THR A 243 24.91 3.83 -19.95
N LEU A 244 24.06 4.72 -19.46
CA LEU A 244 24.24 6.16 -19.56
C LEU A 244 25.19 6.66 -18.45
N PRO A 245 26.23 7.45 -18.78
CA PRO A 245 27.08 8.06 -17.78
C PRO A 245 26.30 9.07 -16.92
N PRO A 246 26.60 9.21 -15.62
CA PRO A 246 25.96 10.23 -14.80
C PRO A 246 26.30 11.64 -15.32
N PRO A 247 25.44 12.65 -15.13
CA PRO A 247 25.69 14.01 -15.62
C PRO A 247 27.01 14.62 -15.12
N SER A 248 27.45 14.24 -13.91
CA SER A 248 28.72 14.69 -13.33
C SER A 248 29.94 14.26 -14.15
N ALA A 249 29.87 13.15 -14.87
CA ALA A 249 30.96 12.68 -15.73
C ALA A 249 31.23 13.60 -16.92
N LEU A 250 30.28 14.47 -17.30
CA LEU A 250 30.43 15.40 -18.43
C LEU A 250 30.92 16.79 -18.02
N THR A 251 31.11 17.05 -16.72
CA THR A 251 31.36 18.41 -16.18
C THR A 251 32.65 19.03 -16.73
N ASP A 252 33.73 18.24 -16.76
CA ASP A 252 35.06 18.71 -17.18
C ASP A 252 35.37 18.45 -18.66
N MET A 253 34.41 17.88 -19.41
CA MET A 253 34.58 17.55 -20.83
C MET A 253 34.30 18.74 -21.73
N ASN A 254 35.12 18.88 -22.78
CA ASN A 254 34.89 19.82 -23.88
C ASN A 254 33.84 19.27 -24.87
N TYR A 255 33.40 20.10 -25.82
CA TYR A 255 32.31 19.72 -26.74
C TYR A 255 32.63 18.50 -27.61
N GLU A 256 33.88 18.36 -28.07
CA GLU A 256 34.29 17.23 -28.92
C GLU A 256 34.45 15.95 -28.09
N GLU A 257 34.94 16.04 -26.85
CA GLU A 257 34.98 14.92 -25.90
C GLU A 257 33.57 14.41 -25.55
N ILE A 258 32.60 15.32 -25.37
CA ILE A 258 31.21 14.95 -25.12
C ILE A 258 30.62 14.21 -26.33
N LYS A 259 30.90 14.66 -27.56
CA LYS A 259 30.47 13.94 -28.78
C LYS A 259 31.08 12.55 -28.85
N GLN A 260 32.38 12.44 -28.60
CA GLN A 260 33.07 11.15 -28.63
C GLN A 260 32.50 10.17 -27.59
N ALA A 261 32.12 10.66 -26.41
CA ALA A 261 31.42 9.87 -25.40
C ALA A 261 30.03 9.41 -25.88
N PHE A 262 29.35 10.22 -26.68
CA PHE A 262 28.00 9.95 -27.19
C PHE A 262 28.00 9.05 -28.43
N ASP A 263 29.12 8.89 -29.15
CA ASP A 263 29.24 7.99 -30.31
C ASP A 263 28.89 6.53 -29.97
N GLN A 264 29.00 6.15 -28.70
CA GLN A 264 28.66 4.81 -28.22
C GLN A 264 27.18 4.65 -27.85
N LEU A 265 26.42 5.75 -27.78
CA LEU A 265 25.02 5.79 -27.37
C LEU A 265 24.07 5.65 -28.58
N PRO A 266 22.81 5.20 -28.36
CA PRO A 266 21.82 5.17 -29.42
C PRO A 266 21.53 6.57 -29.98
N GLU A 267 21.30 6.67 -31.31
CA GLU A 267 21.05 7.95 -32.00
C GLU A 267 19.93 8.78 -31.34
N ALA A 268 18.89 8.11 -30.86
CA ALA A 268 17.78 8.70 -30.12
C ALA A 268 18.22 9.59 -28.95
N VAL A 269 19.24 9.16 -28.20
CA VAL A 269 19.76 9.93 -27.06
C VAL A 269 20.60 11.10 -27.53
N CYS A 270 21.44 10.89 -28.54
CA CYS A 270 22.26 11.94 -29.14
C CYS A 270 21.38 13.07 -29.69
N LEU A 271 20.27 12.74 -30.36
CA LEU A 271 19.31 13.72 -30.90
C LEU A 271 18.65 14.56 -29.81
N LEU A 272 18.33 13.96 -28.65
CA LEU A 272 17.69 14.67 -27.53
C LEU A 272 18.70 15.50 -26.71
N ALA A 273 19.93 15.03 -26.60
CA ALA A 273 20.92 15.61 -25.70
C ALA A 273 21.87 16.62 -26.37
N LEU A 274 22.27 16.42 -27.64
CA LEU A 274 23.23 17.30 -28.31
C LEU A 274 22.67 18.71 -28.55
N ALA A 275 23.49 19.73 -28.28
CA ALA A 275 23.21 21.13 -28.54
C ALA A 275 24.38 21.77 -29.32
N ARG A 276 24.28 23.07 -29.64
CA ARG A 276 25.34 23.81 -30.35
C ARG A 276 26.56 24.12 -29.47
N THR A 277 26.46 23.93 -28.16
CA THR A 277 27.51 24.23 -27.18
C THR A 277 27.66 23.08 -26.17
N ALA A 278 28.84 22.96 -25.55
CA ALA A 278 29.08 21.98 -24.47
C ALA A 278 28.11 22.18 -23.31
N GLU A 279 27.95 23.42 -22.83
CA GLU A 279 27.04 23.76 -21.73
C GLU A 279 25.58 23.40 -22.06
N GLY A 280 25.13 23.74 -23.28
CA GLY A 280 23.78 23.39 -23.74
C GLY A 280 23.56 21.88 -23.82
N THR A 281 24.60 21.14 -24.20
CA THR A 281 24.57 19.67 -24.25
C THR A 281 24.50 19.07 -22.85
N ARG A 282 25.31 19.56 -21.90
CA ARG A 282 25.25 19.13 -20.50
C ARG A 282 23.89 19.41 -19.86
N ALA A 283 23.32 20.59 -20.10
CA ALA A 283 21.99 20.94 -19.59
C ALA A 283 20.88 20.03 -20.15
N ARG A 284 20.87 19.80 -21.47
CA ARG A 284 19.92 18.89 -22.12
C ARG A 284 20.09 17.44 -21.66
N TYR A 285 21.33 16.97 -21.61
CA TYR A 285 21.67 15.63 -21.14
C TYR A 285 21.25 15.42 -19.69
N SER A 286 21.56 16.37 -18.80
CA SER A 286 21.17 16.30 -17.39
C SER A 286 19.65 16.23 -17.22
N ARG A 287 18.89 17.01 -18.01
CA ARG A 287 17.42 16.96 -18.02
C ARG A 287 16.88 15.63 -18.57
N LEU A 288 17.46 15.11 -19.65
CA LEU A 288 17.09 13.82 -20.22
C LEU A 288 17.37 12.69 -19.24
N TYR A 289 18.58 12.66 -18.67
CA TYR A 289 19.01 11.69 -17.67
C TYR A 289 18.05 11.66 -16.48
N ARG A 290 17.70 12.83 -15.92
CA ARG A 290 16.70 12.94 -14.84
C ARG A 290 15.33 12.43 -15.26
N THR A 291 14.87 12.79 -16.46
CA THR A 291 13.56 12.34 -16.97
C THR A 291 13.49 10.82 -17.09
N LEU A 292 14.55 10.19 -17.60
CA LEU A 292 14.64 8.75 -17.74
C LEU A 292 14.80 8.06 -16.37
N ALA A 293 15.66 8.58 -15.50
CA ALA A 293 15.93 8.00 -14.19
C ALA A 293 14.74 8.11 -13.23
N MET A 294 13.96 9.20 -13.24
CA MET A 294 12.72 9.31 -12.44
C MET A 294 11.67 8.25 -12.81
N LYS A 295 11.68 7.79 -14.08
CA LYS A 295 10.77 6.73 -14.53
C LYS A 295 11.23 5.35 -14.08
N VAL A 296 12.47 5.19 -13.63
CA VAL A 296 13.01 3.93 -13.10
C VAL A 296 12.87 3.92 -11.57
N PRO A 297 11.99 3.08 -10.99
CA PRO A 297 11.71 3.10 -9.55
C PRO A 297 12.95 2.96 -8.66
N SER A 298 13.91 2.11 -9.04
CA SER A 298 15.14 1.87 -8.28
C SER A 298 16.14 3.02 -8.28
N LEU A 299 15.99 4.00 -9.18
CA LEU A 299 16.87 5.17 -9.28
C LEU A 299 16.24 6.43 -8.69
N ARG A 300 14.98 6.37 -8.24
CA ARG A 300 14.24 7.55 -7.76
C ARG A 300 14.91 8.24 -6.58
N ASP A 301 15.36 7.47 -5.59
CA ASP A 301 15.99 8.03 -4.39
C ASP A 301 17.35 8.69 -4.72
N SER A 302 18.13 8.08 -5.61
CA SER A 302 19.40 8.66 -6.11
C SER A 302 19.19 9.93 -6.94
N VAL A 303 18.06 10.03 -7.66
CA VAL A 303 17.70 11.25 -8.40
C VAL A 303 17.32 12.38 -7.45
N VAL A 304 16.65 12.08 -6.34
CA VAL A 304 16.33 13.08 -5.29
C VAL A 304 17.60 13.60 -4.61
N GLU A 305 18.64 12.77 -4.46
CA GLU A 305 19.95 13.23 -3.97
C GLU A 305 20.67 14.11 -5.00
N LEU A 306 20.58 13.80 -6.29
CA LEU A 306 21.08 14.65 -7.38
C LEU A 306 20.36 16.02 -7.44
N GLU A 307 19.12 16.12 -6.95
CA GLU A 307 18.39 17.39 -6.85
C GLU A 307 18.82 18.26 -5.66
N LYS A 308 19.39 17.66 -4.59
CA LYS A 308 19.88 18.39 -3.41
C LYS A 308 21.31 18.94 -3.57
N GLY A 309 22.02 18.53 -4.62
CA GLY A 309 23.40 18.92 -4.92
C GLY A 309 23.56 20.07 -5.92
N VAL A 310 22.50 20.86 -6.16
CA VAL A 310 22.53 22.10 -6.98
C VAL A 310 22.33 23.32 -6.09
#